data_AF-A0A2T4JQL8-F1
#
_entry.id   AF-A0A2T4JQL8-F1
#
_cell.length_a   1.000
_cell.length_b   1.000
_cell.length_c   1.000
_cell.angle_alpha   90.00
_cell.angle_beta   90.00
_cell.angle_gamma   90.00
#
_symmetry.space_group_name_H-M   'P 1'
#
loop_
_entity.id
_entity.type
_entity.pdbx_description
1 polymer ?
#
loop_
_entity_poly.entity_id
_entity_poly.type
_entity_poly.pdbx_seq_one_letter_code
_entity_poly.pdbx_strand_id
1 'polypeptide(L)'
;MAARFKEGWDSAESGFDGLTKVNDMIAQLDEQADSIGGFVAAVNGKRLQNPFNLIATIQQLLRARDPSVAHYAFLGILLCVAYAGAAANEASSLRLGGAPRLALDIVRRRMIGLGAVSAREAFQYILEAMIISQHFATAVNRFDGRKQRLRLTIEETGLEALIRKPWEPTVTEDRLPTLLSLAAQAGIVSRNEENAFAAV
;
A
#
# COMPACT_ATOMS: atom_id res chain seq x y z
N MET A 1 11.05 0.58 -13.17
CA MET A 1 9.85 0.02 -12.50
C MET A 1 8.69 -0.19 -13.46
N ALA A 2 8.25 0.83 -14.22
CA ALA A 2 7.20 0.63 -15.23
C ALA A 2 7.54 -0.44 -16.29
N ALA A 3 8.80 -0.50 -16.76
CA ALA A 3 9.26 -1.57 -17.64
C ALA A 3 9.27 -2.96 -16.96
N ARG A 4 9.61 -3.03 -15.66
CA ARG A 4 9.58 -4.28 -14.88
C ARG A 4 8.16 -4.78 -14.63
N PHE A 5 7.21 -3.85 -14.45
CA PHE A 5 5.78 -4.17 -14.36
C PHE A 5 5.22 -4.67 -15.71
N LYS A 6 5.71 -4.10 -16.83
CA LYS A 6 5.32 -4.52 -18.18
C LYS A 6 5.69 -5.98 -18.48
N GLU A 7 6.78 -6.49 -17.89
CA GLU A 7 7.29 -7.83 -18.14
C GLU A 7 6.68 -8.92 -17.25
N GLY A 8 5.98 -8.58 -16.16
CA GLY A 8 5.48 -9.61 -15.24
C GLY A 8 4.08 -9.39 -14.65
N TRP A 9 3.31 -8.40 -15.12
CA TRP A 9 1.92 -8.30 -14.67
C TRP A 9 1.11 -9.42 -15.32
N ASP A 10 0.84 -10.46 -14.53
CA ASP A 10 -0.13 -11.50 -14.84
C ASP A 10 -1.34 -11.35 -13.91
N SER A 11 -2.47 -10.96 -14.49
CA SER A 11 -3.74 -10.82 -13.78
C SER A 11 -4.25 -12.15 -13.23
N ALA A 12 -3.92 -13.28 -13.86
CA ALA A 12 -4.35 -14.61 -13.39
C ALA A 12 -3.53 -15.04 -12.16
N GLU A 13 -2.22 -14.85 -12.17
CA GLU A 13 -1.37 -15.11 -10.99
C GLU A 13 -1.71 -14.19 -9.80
N SER A 14 -2.26 -13.01 -10.10
CA SER A 14 -2.66 -12.03 -9.10
C SER A 14 -4.11 -12.20 -8.59
N GLY A 15 -4.82 -13.26 -9.02
CA GLY A 15 -6.18 -13.56 -8.56
C GLY A 15 -7.28 -12.69 -9.18
N PHE A 16 -7.01 -12.07 -10.33
CA PHE A 16 -7.95 -11.21 -11.07
C PHE A 16 -8.42 -11.84 -12.39
N ASP A 17 -8.28 -13.16 -12.59
CA ASP A 17 -8.91 -13.92 -13.68
C ASP A 17 -8.83 -13.30 -15.10
N GLY A 18 -7.73 -12.63 -15.45
CA GLY A 18 -7.57 -11.99 -16.76
C GLY A 18 -8.08 -10.55 -16.87
N LEU A 19 -8.58 -9.95 -15.78
CA LEU A 19 -8.98 -8.54 -15.75
C LEU A 19 -7.77 -7.65 -16.04
N THR A 20 -8.02 -6.60 -16.83
CA THR A 20 -6.97 -5.67 -17.26
C THR A 20 -7.20 -4.24 -16.80
N LYS A 21 -8.45 -3.87 -16.52
CA LYS A 21 -8.83 -2.52 -16.11
C LYS A 21 -8.94 -2.41 -14.59
N VAL A 22 -8.58 -1.23 -14.09
CA VAL A 22 -8.55 -0.97 -12.65
C VAL A 22 -9.95 -0.98 -12.03
N ASN A 23 -10.97 -0.47 -12.72
CA ASN A 23 -12.34 -0.50 -12.20
C ASN A 23 -12.84 -1.94 -11.97
N ASP A 24 -12.55 -2.85 -12.88
CA ASP A 24 -13.02 -4.23 -12.80
C ASP A 24 -12.30 -4.94 -11.64
N MET A 25 -11.00 -4.71 -11.47
CA MET A 25 -10.22 -5.23 -10.33
C MET A 25 -10.73 -4.69 -9.00
N ILE A 26 -11.03 -3.38 -8.92
CA ILE A 26 -11.59 -2.77 -7.70
C ILE A 26 -12.96 -3.37 -7.39
N ALA A 27 -13.83 -3.52 -8.41
CA ALA A 27 -15.16 -4.10 -8.23
C ALA A 27 -15.07 -5.54 -7.69
N GLN A 28 -14.20 -6.38 -8.26
CA GLN A 28 -13.99 -7.74 -7.79
C GLN A 28 -13.55 -7.80 -6.31
N LEU A 29 -12.74 -6.85 -5.85
CA LEU A 29 -12.30 -6.79 -4.45
C LEU A 29 -13.38 -6.22 -3.53
N ASP A 30 -14.12 -5.20 -3.98
CA ASP A 30 -15.21 -4.59 -3.21
C ASP A 30 -16.36 -5.58 -3.00
N GLU A 31 -16.68 -6.43 -3.99
CA GLU A 31 -17.67 -7.52 -3.85
C GLU A 31 -17.33 -8.51 -2.73
N GLN A 32 -16.04 -8.65 -2.41
CA GLN A 32 -15.58 -9.56 -1.36
C GLN A 32 -15.59 -8.92 0.03
N ALA A 33 -15.73 -7.60 0.12
CA ALA A 33 -15.53 -6.80 1.33
C ALA A 33 -16.43 -5.55 1.37
N ASP A 34 -17.70 -5.76 1.70
CA ASP A 34 -18.72 -4.70 1.83
C ASP A 34 -18.57 -3.81 3.09
N SER A 35 -17.76 -4.26 4.04
CA SER A 35 -17.59 -3.68 5.37
C SER A 35 -16.22 -4.05 5.93
N ILE A 36 -15.73 -3.34 6.96
CA ILE A 36 -14.47 -3.69 7.63
C ILE A 36 -14.49 -5.13 8.12
N GLY A 37 -15.59 -5.57 8.73
CA GLY A 37 -15.79 -6.95 9.16
C GLY A 37 -15.77 -7.94 7.98
N GLY A 38 -16.43 -7.60 6.87
CA GLY A 38 -16.40 -8.36 5.63
C GLY A 38 -15.00 -8.51 5.05
N PHE A 39 -14.20 -7.43 5.06
CA PHE A 39 -12.80 -7.44 4.62
C PHE A 39 -11.96 -8.38 5.48
N VAL A 40 -12.06 -8.29 6.80
CA VAL A 40 -11.33 -9.17 7.74
C VAL A 40 -11.74 -10.64 7.54
N ALA A 41 -13.04 -10.90 7.40
CA ALA A 41 -13.55 -12.24 7.12
C ALA A 41 -13.06 -12.79 5.77
N ALA A 42 -12.95 -11.94 4.74
CA ALA A 42 -12.43 -12.33 3.44
C ALA A 42 -10.93 -12.66 3.48
N VAL A 43 -10.14 -11.90 4.25
CA VAL A 43 -8.72 -12.20 4.49
C VAL A 43 -8.56 -13.52 5.26
N ASN A 44 -9.32 -13.71 6.35
CA ASN A 44 -9.25 -14.93 7.16
C ASN A 44 -9.73 -16.16 6.38
N GLY A 45 -10.74 -15.99 5.53
CA GLY A 45 -11.25 -17.02 4.61
C GLY A 45 -10.39 -17.23 3.37
N LYS A 46 -9.22 -16.57 3.25
CA LYS A 46 -8.31 -16.64 2.09
C LYS A 46 -8.93 -16.24 0.75
N ARG A 47 -10.04 -15.51 0.76
CA ARG A 47 -10.62 -14.89 -0.44
C ARG A 47 -9.81 -13.67 -0.87
N LEU A 48 -9.33 -12.90 0.12
CA LEU A 48 -8.39 -11.80 -0.08
C LEU A 48 -7.00 -12.16 0.46
N GLN A 49 -5.96 -11.65 -0.18
CA GLN A 49 -4.61 -11.81 0.31
C GLN A 49 -4.41 -11.03 1.61
N ASN A 50 -3.78 -11.68 2.60
CA ASN A 50 -3.45 -11.05 3.87
C ASN A 50 -2.40 -9.93 3.66
N PRO A 51 -2.73 -8.66 4.00
CA PRO A 51 -1.81 -7.53 3.79
C PRO A 51 -0.48 -7.67 4.54
N PHE A 52 -0.45 -8.31 5.71
CA PHE A 52 0.77 -8.50 6.50
C PHE A 52 1.73 -9.49 5.83
N ASN A 53 1.20 -10.59 5.30
CA ASN A 53 1.99 -11.56 4.53
C ASN A 53 2.49 -10.93 3.22
N LEU A 54 1.67 -10.09 2.59
CA LEU A 54 2.04 -9.38 1.39
C LEU A 54 3.20 -8.40 1.64
N ILE A 55 3.19 -7.68 2.77
CA ILE A 55 4.31 -6.81 3.17
C ILE A 55 5.61 -7.61 3.29
N ALA A 56 5.59 -8.75 3.99
CA ALA A 56 6.76 -9.61 4.13
C ALA A 56 7.28 -10.10 2.76
N THR A 57 6.35 -10.47 1.87
CA THR A 57 6.66 -10.88 0.49
C THR A 57 7.33 -9.75 -0.28
N ILE A 58 6.78 -8.54 -0.25
CA ILE A 58 7.36 -7.36 -0.91
C ILE A 58 8.77 -7.08 -0.40
N GLN A 59 9.00 -7.15 0.91
CA GLN A 59 10.33 -6.93 1.49
C GLN A 59 11.34 -7.99 1.03
N GLN A 60 10.93 -9.26 0.99
CA GLN A 60 11.78 -10.35 0.50
C GLN A 60 12.15 -10.16 -0.98
N LEU A 61 11.17 -9.88 -1.83
CA LEU A 61 11.38 -9.66 -3.27
C LEU A 61 12.26 -8.45 -3.53
N LEU A 62 12.09 -7.38 -2.75
CA LEU A 62 12.94 -6.20 -2.87
C LEU A 62 14.40 -6.50 -2.51
N ARG A 63 14.65 -7.28 -1.45
CA ARG A 63 16.00 -7.74 -1.08
C ARG A 63 16.62 -8.63 -2.16
N ALA A 64 15.82 -9.52 -2.75
CA ALA A 64 16.22 -10.37 -3.86
C ALA A 64 16.40 -9.61 -5.19
N ARG A 65 16.00 -8.32 -5.24
CA ARG A 65 15.96 -7.49 -6.46
C ARG A 65 15.08 -8.08 -7.56
N ASP A 66 14.08 -8.86 -7.16
CA ASP A 66 13.17 -9.52 -8.07
C ASP A 66 12.23 -8.49 -8.74
N PRO A 67 12.12 -8.46 -10.08
CA PRO A 67 11.25 -7.52 -10.78
C PRO A 67 9.76 -7.70 -10.43
N SER A 68 9.35 -8.89 -9.99
CA SER A 68 7.96 -9.19 -9.60
C SER A 68 7.46 -8.39 -8.40
N VAL A 69 8.38 -7.77 -7.64
CA VAL A 69 8.03 -6.86 -6.52
C VAL A 69 7.04 -5.76 -6.94
N ALA A 70 7.07 -5.34 -8.21
CA ALA A 70 6.15 -4.34 -8.73
C ALA A 70 4.69 -4.83 -8.72
N HIS A 71 4.44 -6.11 -9.01
CA HIS A 71 3.09 -6.69 -9.04
C HIS A 71 2.52 -6.77 -7.62
N TYR A 72 3.28 -7.31 -6.68
CA TYR A 72 2.88 -7.39 -5.28
C TYR A 72 2.69 -6.01 -4.65
N ALA A 73 3.49 -5.02 -5.03
CA ALA A 73 3.29 -3.64 -4.60
C ALA A 73 1.98 -3.06 -5.14
N PHE A 74 1.64 -3.32 -6.41
CA PHE A 74 0.38 -2.87 -7.00
C PHE A 74 -0.83 -3.58 -6.38
N LEU A 75 -0.75 -4.88 -6.12
CA LEU A 75 -1.76 -5.63 -5.39
C LEU A 75 -1.97 -5.07 -3.98
N GLY A 76 -0.89 -4.69 -3.29
CA GLY A 76 -0.97 -4.00 -2.00
C GLY A 76 -1.76 -2.70 -2.08
N ILE A 77 -1.57 -1.92 -3.15
CA ILE A 77 -2.35 -0.70 -3.39
C ILE A 77 -3.83 -1.04 -3.62
N LEU A 78 -4.13 -2.06 -4.43
CA LEU A 78 -5.52 -2.50 -4.67
C LEU A 78 -6.21 -2.98 -3.39
N LEU A 79 -5.52 -3.71 -2.51
CA LEU A 79 -6.04 -4.09 -1.19
C LEU A 79 -6.29 -2.87 -0.29
N CYS A 80 -5.41 -1.88 -0.32
CA CYS A 80 -5.63 -0.61 0.37
C CYS A 80 -6.86 0.13 -0.17
N VAL A 81 -7.08 0.10 -1.49
CA VAL A 81 -8.29 0.67 -2.13
C VAL A 81 -9.54 -0.08 -1.68
N ALA A 82 -9.52 -1.41 -1.71
CA ALA A 82 -10.65 -2.24 -1.27
C ALA A 82 -11.00 -1.99 0.20
N TYR A 83 -10.00 -1.97 1.09
CA TYR A 83 -10.20 -1.64 2.50
C TYR A 83 -10.81 -0.24 2.67
N ALA A 84 -10.35 0.76 1.91
CA ALA A 84 -10.92 2.10 1.95
C ALA A 84 -12.39 2.15 1.48
N GLY A 85 -12.83 1.20 0.65
CA GLY A 85 -14.24 1.03 0.29
C GLY A 85 -15.05 0.43 1.42
N ALA A 86 -14.56 -0.68 1.96
CA ALA A 86 -15.14 -1.37 3.12
C ALA A 86 -15.29 -0.45 4.35
N ALA A 87 -14.37 0.51 4.52
CA ALA A 87 -14.34 1.48 5.61
C ALA A 87 -14.89 2.86 5.21
N ALA A 88 -15.65 3.00 4.11
CA ALA A 88 -16.11 4.31 3.62
C ALA A 88 -16.90 5.13 4.65
N ASN A 89 -17.62 4.46 5.55
CA ASN A 89 -18.39 5.10 6.63
C ASN A 89 -17.51 5.59 7.80
N GLU A 90 -16.22 5.27 7.82
CA GLU A 90 -15.26 5.65 8.84
C GLU A 90 -14.18 6.61 8.28
N ALA A 91 -14.62 7.71 7.66
CA ALA A 91 -13.73 8.63 6.96
C ALA A 91 -12.57 9.19 7.82
N SER A 92 -12.71 9.26 9.15
CA SER A 92 -11.66 9.67 10.07
C SER A 92 -10.53 8.65 10.19
N SER A 93 -10.84 7.35 10.20
CA SER A 93 -9.84 6.28 10.29
C SER A 93 -9.03 6.14 8.99
N LEU A 94 -9.63 6.47 7.84
CA LEU A 94 -8.97 6.47 6.54
C LEU A 94 -7.97 7.61 6.32
N ARG A 95 -7.98 8.62 7.19
CA ARG A 95 -7.10 9.80 7.13
C ARG A 95 -5.99 9.79 8.19
N LEU A 96 -5.78 8.65 8.85
CA LEU A 96 -4.73 8.49 9.84
C LEU A 96 -3.34 8.62 9.19
N GLY A 97 -2.46 9.44 9.81
CA GLY A 97 -1.08 9.64 9.35
C GLY A 97 -0.68 11.06 8.98
N GLY A 98 -1.65 11.97 8.82
CA GLY A 98 -1.43 13.39 8.52
C GLY A 98 -0.74 13.65 7.17
N ALA A 99 -0.30 14.89 6.95
CA ALA A 99 0.35 15.35 5.73
C ALA A 99 1.53 14.50 5.19
N PRO A 100 2.36 13.81 6.01
CA PRO A 100 3.47 13.00 5.48
C PRO A 100 3.02 11.65 4.91
N ARG A 101 1.77 11.23 5.10
CA ARG A 101 1.25 9.94 4.62
C ARG A 101 0.14 10.14 3.60
N LEU A 102 0.12 9.28 2.59
CA LEU A 102 -0.96 9.28 1.61
C LEU A 102 -2.19 8.61 2.23
N ALA A 103 -3.23 9.39 2.49
CA ALA A 103 -4.46 8.89 3.11
C ALA A 103 -5.18 7.89 2.19
N LEU A 104 -5.77 6.85 2.78
CA LEU A 104 -6.39 5.75 2.04
C LEU A 104 -7.62 6.21 1.24
N ASP A 105 -8.37 7.20 1.76
CA ASP A 105 -9.49 7.82 1.05
C ASP A 105 -9.03 8.57 -0.21
N ILE A 106 -7.83 9.15 -0.20
CA ILE A 106 -7.24 9.82 -1.36
C ILE A 106 -6.78 8.77 -2.38
N VAL A 107 -6.15 7.68 -1.92
CA VAL A 107 -5.73 6.56 -2.80
C VAL A 107 -6.93 6.00 -3.54
N ARG A 108 -8.00 5.64 -2.81
CA ARG A 108 -9.23 5.10 -3.41
C ARG A 108 -9.85 6.05 -4.42
N ARG A 109 -10.02 7.33 -4.08
CA ARG A 109 -10.57 8.32 -5.02
C ARG A 109 -9.75 8.44 -6.30
N ARG A 110 -8.42 8.47 -6.20
CA ARG A 110 -7.53 8.53 -7.38
C ARG A 110 -7.65 7.26 -8.21
N MET A 111 -7.66 6.08 -7.58
CA MET A 111 -7.73 4.80 -8.27
C MET A 111 -9.08 4.58 -8.97
N ILE A 112 -10.19 4.98 -8.35
CA ILE A 112 -11.52 4.99 -9.00
C ILE A 112 -11.52 5.94 -10.21
N GLY A 113 -10.88 7.11 -10.09
CA GLY A 113 -10.73 8.05 -11.20
C GLY A 113 -9.93 7.52 -12.40
N LEU A 114 -9.09 6.50 -12.18
CA LEU A 114 -8.35 5.79 -13.22
C LEU A 114 -9.14 4.60 -13.79
N GLY A 115 -10.41 4.42 -13.44
CA GLY A 115 -11.13 3.15 -13.62
C GLY A 115 -11.01 2.49 -15.00
N ALA A 116 -11.18 3.25 -16.10
CA ALA A 116 -11.13 2.70 -17.46
C ALA A 116 -9.70 2.37 -17.96
N VAL A 117 -8.69 2.78 -17.21
CA VAL A 117 -7.27 2.66 -17.55
C VAL A 117 -6.78 1.25 -17.20
N SER A 118 -5.84 0.74 -18.00
CA SER A 118 -5.24 -0.57 -17.71
C SER A 118 -4.42 -0.53 -16.42
N ALA A 119 -4.27 -1.68 -15.74
CA ALA A 119 -3.41 -1.81 -14.56
C ALA A 119 -1.99 -1.27 -14.80
N ARG A 120 -1.47 -1.47 -16.01
CA ARG A 120 -0.16 -0.97 -16.43
C ARG A 120 -0.10 0.55 -16.44
N GLU A 121 -1.02 1.19 -17.13
CA GLU A 121 -1.07 2.65 -17.24
C GLU A 121 -1.38 3.29 -15.88
N ALA A 122 -2.22 2.64 -15.07
CA ALA A 122 -2.49 3.08 -13.70
C ALA A 122 -1.23 2.97 -12.83
N PHE A 123 -0.47 1.88 -12.92
CA PHE A 123 0.80 1.74 -12.19
C PHE A 123 1.82 2.82 -12.60
N GLN A 124 1.91 3.12 -13.89
CA GLN A 124 2.73 4.22 -14.38
C GLN A 124 2.28 5.57 -13.80
N TYR A 125 0.98 5.86 -13.85
CA TYR A 125 0.41 7.08 -13.27
C TYR A 125 0.70 7.19 -11.76
N ILE A 126 0.55 6.10 -11.00
CA ILE A 126 0.85 6.09 -9.56
C ILE A 126 2.32 6.47 -9.31
N LEU A 127 3.25 5.86 -10.06
CA LEU A 127 4.67 6.18 -9.92
C LEU A 127 4.95 7.65 -10.25
N GLU A 128 4.43 8.14 -11.36
CA GLU A 128 4.68 9.50 -11.84
C GLU A 128 3.99 10.56 -10.99
N ALA A 129 2.66 10.48 -10.87
CA ALA A 129 1.83 11.52 -10.29
C ALA A 129 1.71 11.45 -8.76
N MET A 130 1.85 10.26 -8.16
CA MET A 130 1.64 10.08 -6.72
C MET A 130 2.96 9.94 -5.96
N ILE A 131 3.94 9.22 -6.50
CA ILE A 131 5.20 8.95 -5.81
C ILE A 131 6.27 10.00 -6.18
N ILE A 132 6.57 10.13 -7.47
CA ILE A 132 7.62 11.03 -7.97
C ILE A 132 7.24 12.50 -7.70
N SER A 133 6.03 12.93 -8.05
CA SER A 133 5.58 14.31 -7.77
C SER A 133 5.63 14.65 -6.27
N GLN A 134 5.28 13.72 -5.37
CA GLN A 134 5.36 13.95 -3.94
C GLN A 134 6.81 14.11 -3.46
N HIS A 135 7.75 13.35 -4.03
CA HIS A 135 9.17 13.47 -3.72
C HIS A 135 9.72 14.82 -4.17
N PHE A 136 9.33 15.28 -5.37
CA PHE A 136 9.68 16.62 -5.85
C PHE A 136 9.07 17.73 -4.98
N ALA A 137 7.78 17.66 -4.67
CA ALA A 137 7.11 18.66 -3.83
C ALA A 137 7.76 18.74 -2.44
N THR A 138 8.08 17.59 -1.83
CA THR A 138 8.74 17.53 -0.52
C THR A 138 10.17 18.09 -0.59
N ALA A 139 10.89 17.81 -1.68
CA ALA A 139 12.24 18.32 -1.89
C ALA A 139 12.28 19.84 -2.06
N VAL A 140 11.38 20.39 -2.88
CA VAL A 140 11.26 21.84 -3.12
C VAL A 140 10.85 22.56 -1.83
N ASN A 141 9.85 22.03 -1.10
CA ASN A 141 9.37 22.65 0.14
C ASN A 141 10.34 22.56 1.32
N ARG A 142 11.35 21.68 1.26
CA ARG A 142 12.39 21.56 2.30
C ARG A 142 13.71 22.22 1.90
N PHE A 143 13.73 22.99 0.83
CA PHE A 143 14.90 23.78 0.46
C PHE A 143 14.98 25.03 1.35
N ASP A 144 15.81 24.95 2.39
CA ASP A 144 16.09 26.04 3.33
C ASP A 144 17.26 26.93 2.90
N GLY A 145 17.67 26.85 1.62
CA GLY A 145 18.81 27.58 1.06
C GLY A 145 20.19 27.02 1.41
N ARG A 146 20.30 25.96 2.23
CA ARG A 146 21.60 25.38 2.62
C ARG A 146 21.72 23.86 2.44
N LYS A 147 20.64 23.09 2.56
CA LYS A 147 20.68 21.62 2.35
C LYS A 147 19.56 21.12 1.46
N GLN A 148 19.89 20.83 0.21
CA GLN A 148 19.04 20.10 -0.71
C GLN A 148 18.99 18.62 -0.28
N ARG A 149 17.83 18.13 0.16
CA ARG A 149 17.61 16.69 0.48
C ARG A 149 17.05 15.93 -0.72
N LEU A 150 17.49 16.28 -1.92
CA LEU A 150 17.11 15.55 -3.11
C LEU A 150 17.88 14.23 -3.17
N ARG A 151 17.13 13.15 -3.40
CA ARG A 151 17.68 11.81 -3.64
C ARG A 151 17.77 11.49 -5.14
N LEU A 152 17.48 12.49 -5.97
CA LEU A 152 17.38 12.41 -7.42
C LEU A 152 17.92 13.73 -7.99
N THR A 153 18.65 13.69 -9.10
CA THR A 153 19.09 14.85 -9.90
C THR A 153 18.51 14.73 -11.31
N ILE A 154 18.42 15.86 -12.02
CA ILE A 154 17.97 15.90 -13.41
C ILE A 154 19.24 16.12 -14.24
N GLU A 155 19.67 15.10 -14.97
CA GLU A 155 20.79 15.14 -15.90
C GLU A 155 20.30 15.12 -17.35
N GLU A 156 21.21 15.27 -18.32
CA GLU A 156 20.88 15.32 -19.76
C GLU A 156 20.10 14.11 -20.28
N THR A 157 20.22 12.94 -19.62
CA THR A 157 19.52 11.70 -19.99
C THR A 157 18.26 11.42 -19.17
N GLY A 158 17.91 12.31 -18.23
CA GLY A 158 16.73 12.19 -17.39
C GLY A 158 17.05 12.18 -15.89
N LEU A 159 16.24 11.45 -15.12
CA LEU A 159 16.37 11.41 -13.66
C LEU A 159 17.43 10.41 -13.22
N GLU A 160 18.48 10.89 -12.56
CA GLU A 160 19.49 10.06 -11.93
C GLU A 160 19.33 10.01 -10.41
N ALA A 161 19.50 8.84 -9.83
CA ALA A 161 19.40 8.68 -8.39
C ALA A 161 20.70 9.12 -7.70
N LEU A 162 20.60 10.09 -6.78
CA LEU A 162 21.72 10.56 -5.94
C LEU A 162 22.02 9.63 -4.75
N ILE A 163 21.37 8.46 -4.69
CA ILE A 163 21.52 7.49 -3.61
C ILE A 163 22.47 6.35 -4.03
N ARG A 164 23.52 6.13 -3.23
CA ARG A 164 24.49 5.04 -3.47
C ARG A 164 23.92 3.63 -3.23
N LYS A 165 22.88 3.53 -2.40
CA LYS A 165 22.16 2.28 -2.09
C LYS A 165 20.65 2.54 -2.13
N PRO A 166 19.85 1.63 -2.72
CA PRO A 166 18.40 1.68 -2.60
C PRO A 166 17.98 1.76 -1.13
N TRP A 167 16.97 2.56 -0.84
CA TRP A 167 16.38 2.56 0.49
C TRP A 167 15.61 1.25 0.70
N GLU A 168 15.87 0.57 1.80
CA GLU A 168 15.11 -0.60 2.21
C GLU A 168 13.92 -0.14 3.09
N PRO A 169 12.66 -0.39 2.70
CA PRO A 169 11.51 -0.11 3.52
C PRO A 169 11.55 -0.96 4.78
N THR A 170 11.79 -0.30 5.90
CA THR A 170 11.60 -0.87 7.23
C THR A 170 10.13 -0.74 7.59
N VAL A 171 9.46 -1.87 7.80
CA VAL A 171 8.14 -1.89 8.43
C VAL A 171 8.32 -1.40 9.86
N THR A 172 7.61 -0.33 10.21
CA THR A 172 7.55 0.08 11.62
C THR A 172 7.02 -1.10 12.42
N GLU A 173 7.75 -1.53 13.45
CA GLU A 173 7.31 -2.63 14.31
C GLU A 173 5.89 -2.37 14.79
N ASP A 174 5.03 -3.37 14.61
CA ASP A 174 3.68 -3.32 15.14
C ASP A 174 3.78 -3.37 16.67
N ARG A 175 3.46 -2.24 17.31
CA ARG A 175 3.44 -2.13 18.77
C ARG A 175 2.10 -2.54 19.37
N LEU A 176 1.09 -2.80 18.54
CA LEU A 176 -0.25 -3.18 19.00
C LEU A 176 -0.22 -4.45 19.86
N PRO A 177 0.48 -5.55 19.49
CA PRO A 177 0.57 -6.74 20.34
C PRO A 177 1.16 -6.43 21.71
N THR A 178 2.21 -5.62 21.76
CA THR A 178 2.84 -5.18 23.01
C THR A 178 1.87 -4.35 23.86
N LEU A 179 1.17 -3.39 23.24
CA LEU A 179 0.20 -2.54 23.92
C LEU A 179 -1.01 -3.33 24.43
N LEU A 180 -1.56 -4.25 23.64
CA LEU A 180 -2.65 -5.13 24.05
C LEU A 180 -2.23 -6.07 25.16
N SER A 181 -1.00 -6.61 25.11
CA SER A 181 -0.46 -7.42 26.19
C SER A 181 -0.29 -6.62 27.49
N LEU A 182 0.19 -5.38 27.42
CA LEU A 182 0.30 -4.49 28.58
C LEU A 182 -1.08 -4.11 29.13
N ALA A 183 -2.04 -3.80 28.26
CA ALA A 183 -3.41 -3.49 28.66
C ALA A 183 -4.09 -4.70 29.32
N ALA A 184 -3.82 -5.92 28.85
CA ALA A 184 -4.30 -7.15 29.48
C ALA A 184 -3.67 -7.37 30.86
N GLN A 185 -2.36 -7.14 31.00
CA GLN A 185 -1.66 -7.21 32.29
C GLN A 185 -2.16 -6.15 33.27
N ALA A 186 -2.58 -4.98 32.78
CA ALA A 186 -3.17 -3.91 33.57
C ALA A 186 -4.67 -4.13 33.89
N GLY A 187 -5.27 -5.22 33.41
CA GLY A 187 -6.69 -5.52 33.63
C GLY A 187 -7.66 -4.62 32.86
N ILE A 188 -7.19 -3.94 31.80
CA ILE A 188 -8.02 -3.04 30.96
C ILE A 188 -8.77 -3.86 29.90
N VAL A 189 -8.15 -4.90 29.37
CA VAL A 189 -8.74 -5.88 28.43
C VAL A 189 -8.50 -7.30 28.94
N SER A 190 -9.34 -8.25 28.54
CA SER A 190 -9.09 -9.68 28.76
C SER A 190 -8.31 -10.28 27.59
N ARG A 191 -7.49 -11.31 27.87
CA ARG A 191 -6.77 -12.10 26.86
C ARG A 191 -7.17 -13.56 27.00
N ASN A 192 -7.57 -14.20 25.91
CA ASN A 192 -7.92 -15.62 25.90
C ASN A 192 -6.69 -16.50 25.59
N GLU A 193 -6.87 -17.83 25.65
CA GLU A 193 -5.82 -18.83 25.39
C GLU A 193 -5.29 -18.80 23.94
N GLU A 194 -6.06 -18.25 23.01
CA GLU A 194 -5.71 -18.10 21.59
C GLU A 194 -5.01 -16.76 21.27
N ASN A 195 -4.65 -15.97 22.29
CA ASN A 195 -4.10 -14.61 22.16
C ASN A 195 -5.05 -13.59 21.51
N ALA A 196 -6.35 -13.84 21.53
CA ALA A 196 -7.35 -12.82 21.23
C ALA A 196 -7.59 -11.93 22.45
N PHE A 197 -7.92 -10.65 22.19
CA PHE A 197 -8.17 -9.64 23.21
C PHE A 197 -9.63 -9.17 23.14
N ALA A 198 -10.27 -8.98 24.30
CA ALA A 198 -11.64 -8.48 24.40
C ALA A 198 -11.76 -7.44 25.54
N ALA A 199 -12.79 -6.60 25.51
CA ALA A 199 -13.10 -5.75 26.66
C ALA A 199 -13.38 -6.63 27.90
N VAL A 200 -13.02 -6.14 29.09
CA VAL A 200 -13.38 -6.77 30.38
C VAL A 200 -14.84 -6.52 30.69
#